data_AF-S3HCP1-F1
#
_entry.id   AF-S3HCP1-F1
#
_cell.length_a   1.000
_cell.length_b   1.000
_cell.length_c   1.000
_cell.angle_alpha   90.00
_cell.angle_beta   90.00
_cell.angle_gamma   90.00
#
_symmetry.space_group_name_H-M   'P 1'
#
loop_
_entity.id
_entity.type
_entity.pdbx_description
1 polymer ?
#
loop_
_entity_poly.entity_id
_entity_poly.type
_entity_poly.pdbx_seq_one_letter_code
_entity_poly.pdbx_strand_id
1 'polypeptide(L)'
;MAEIHPLLMAILIMLPHRQGWSLYSADVYDMGSGDPLGYFDIAFEPTTLRACGFYNAVGSSAVMRRPIWFQSHGNENDVVQAFYQLVREAGHVD
;
A
#
# COMPACT_ATOMS: atom_id res chain seq x y z
N MET A 1 9.50 8.17 11.23
CA MET A 1 9.23 6.95 10.44
C MET A 1 7.87 6.46 10.88
N ALA A 2 6.87 6.49 9.98
CA ALA A 2 5.59 5.83 10.26
C ALA A 2 5.83 4.32 10.39
N GLU A 3 5.22 3.69 11.39
CA GLU A 3 5.27 2.23 11.54
C GLU A 3 4.40 1.60 10.44
N ILE A 4 4.97 0.66 9.67
CA ILE A 4 4.23 -0.12 8.67
C ILE A 4 3.05 -0.83 9.33
N HIS A 5 1.89 -0.85 8.67
CA HIS A 5 0.69 -1.46 9.23
C HIS A 5 0.93 -2.89 9.73
N PRO A 6 0.52 -3.23 10.98
CA PRO A 6 0.77 -4.55 11.55
C PRO A 6 0.21 -5.72 10.73
N LEU A 7 -0.92 -5.53 10.03
CA LEU A 7 -1.48 -6.59 9.16
C LEU A 7 -0.59 -6.87 7.96
N LEU A 8 -0.01 -5.84 7.34
CA LEU A 8 0.91 -6.03 6.22
C LEU A 8 2.19 -6.71 6.70
N MET A 9 2.69 -6.29 7.86
CA MET A 9 3.87 -6.91 8.48
C MET A 9 3.63 -8.38 8.83
N ALA A 10 2.46 -8.72 9.39
CA ALA A 10 2.09 -10.09 9.68
C ALA A 10 2.05 -10.96 8.42
N ILE A 11 1.53 -10.44 7.29
CA ILE A 11 1.56 -11.15 6.01
C ILE A 11 3.01 -11.41 5.59
N LEU A 12 3.88 -10.40 5.60
CA LEU A 12 5.25 -10.53 5.12
C LEU A 12 6.08 -11.52 5.94
N ILE A 13 5.92 -11.53 7.27
CA ILE A 13 6.63 -12.47 8.14
C ILE A 13 6.24 -13.93 7.84
N MET A 14 5.01 -14.15 7.40
CA MET A 14 4.47 -15.46 7.07
C MET A 14 4.82 -15.93 5.65
N LEU A 15 5.38 -15.06 4.79
CA LEU A 15 5.76 -15.44 3.43
C LEU A 15 7.07 -16.25 3.39
N PRO A 16 7.12 -17.32 2.58
CA PRO A 16 8.40 -17.93 2.22
C PRO A 16 9.25 -16.91 1.46
N HIS A 17 10.57 -16.95 1.66
CA HIS A 17 11.52 -16.06 0.95
C HIS A 17 11.31 -14.55 1.13
N ARG A 18 10.83 -14.11 2.31
CA ARG A 18 10.63 -12.69 2.65
C ARG A 18 11.81 -11.74 2.35
N GLN A 19 13.03 -12.26 2.21
CA GLN A 19 14.22 -11.46 1.85
C GLN A 19 14.14 -10.85 0.45
N GLY A 20 13.32 -11.41 -0.45
CA GLY A 20 13.09 -10.85 -1.79
C GLY A 20 12.05 -9.73 -1.83
N TRP A 21 11.44 -9.39 -0.69
CA TRP A 21 10.38 -8.39 -0.60
C TRP A 21 10.93 -7.06 -0.09
N SER A 22 10.64 -5.99 -0.82
CA SER A 22 10.87 -4.61 -0.39
C SER A 22 9.59 -4.03 0.21
N LEU A 23 9.75 -3.10 1.15
CA LEU A 23 8.67 -2.38 1.81
C LEU A 23 8.75 -0.89 1.47
N TYR A 24 7.62 -0.34 1.06
CA TYR A 24 7.44 1.06 0.71
C TYR A 24 6.33 1.66 1.57
N SER A 25 6.54 2.88 2.03
CA SER A 25 5.50 3.67 2.68
C SER A 25 5.46 5.04 2.01
N ALA A 26 4.26 5.48 1.65
CA ALA A 26 4.02 6.77 0.99
C ALA A 26 2.90 7.51 1.71
N ASP A 27 3.15 8.77 2.06
CA ASP A 27 2.13 9.64 2.61
C ASP A 27 1.15 10.06 1.50
N VAL A 28 -0.14 10.07 1.82
CA VAL A 28 -1.23 10.44 0.91
C VAL A 28 -1.87 11.72 1.41
N TYR A 29 -1.92 12.73 0.55
CA TYR A 29 -2.49 14.04 0.83
C TYR A 29 -3.60 14.36 -0.16
N ASP A 30 -4.61 15.10 0.29
CA ASP A 30 -5.59 15.70 -0.60
C ASP A 30 -4.94 16.89 -1.31
N MET A 31 -4.93 16.87 -2.65
CA MET A 31 -4.26 17.91 -3.44
C MET A 31 -5.00 19.26 -3.43
N GLY A 32 -6.28 19.28 -3.05
CA GLY A 32 -7.07 20.51 -2.96
C GLY A 32 -6.82 21.29 -1.67
N SER A 33 -6.85 20.61 -0.54
CA SER A 33 -6.69 21.17 0.81
C SER A 33 -5.26 21.11 1.34
N GLY A 34 -4.46 20.16 0.86
CA GLY A 34 -3.17 19.81 1.44
C GLY A 34 -3.28 18.95 2.71
N ASP A 35 -4.49 18.54 3.11
CA ASP A 35 -4.70 17.78 4.33
C ASP A 35 -4.22 16.32 4.17
N PRO A 36 -3.66 15.71 5.24
CA PRO A 36 -3.26 14.31 5.20
C PRO A 36 -4.49 13.40 5.11
N LEU A 37 -4.56 12.58 4.07
CA LEU A 37 -5.58 11.54 3.90
C LEU A 37 -5.14 10.21 4.52
N GLY A 38 -3.84 9.97 4.66
CA GLY A 38 -3.31 8.76 5.27
C GLY A 38 -2.00 8.30 4.66
N TYR A 39 -1.78 6.98 4.67
CA TYR A 39 -0.52 6.37 4.24
C TYR A 39 -0.78 5.08 3.44
N PHE A 40 -0.05 4.89 2.35
CA PHE A 40 0.03 3.59 1.68
C PHE A 40 1.25 2.84 2.17
N ASP A 41 1.03 1.63 2.68
CA ASP A 41 2.10 0.69 2.96
C ASP A 41 2.04 -0.43 1.92
N ILE A 42 3.14 -0.68 1.21
CA ILE A 42 3.18 -1.64 0.11
C ILE A 42 4.41 -2.52 0.22
N ALA A 43 4.18 -3.83 0.15
CA ALA A 43 5.22 -4.84 0.00
C ALA A 43 5.30 -5.28 -1.45
N PHE A 44 6.51 -5.42 -2.00
CA PHE A 44 6.70 -5.79 -3.41
C PHE A 44 7.89 -6.74 -3.60
N GLU A 45 7.69 -7.79 -4.39
CA GLU A 45 8.73 -8.72 -4.82
C GLU A 45 9.02 -8.52 -6.32
N PRO A 46 10.19 -7.96 -6.68
CA PRO A 46 10.48 -7.58 -8.06
C PRO A 46 10.66 -8.76 -9.00
N THR A 47 11.03 -9.95 -8.48
CA THR A 47 11.24 -11.15 -9.30
C THR A 47 9.94 -11.74 -9.83
N THR A 48 8.90 -11.78 -9.00
CA THR A 48 7.59 -12.34 -9.38
C THR A 48 6.56 -11.28 -9.70
N LEU A 49 6.93 -10.00 -9.55
CA LEU A 49 6.07 -8.84 -9.78
C LEU A 49 4.81 -8.83 -8.89
N ARG A 50 4.86 -9.53 -7.77
CA ARG A 50 3.77 -9.58 -6.78
C ARG A 50 3.90 -8.43 -5.80
N ALA A 51 2.76 -7.81 -5.50
CA ALA A 51 2.66 -6.78 -4.49
C ALA A 51 1.48 -7.04 -3.54
N CYS A 52 1.61 -6.51 -2.33
CA CYS A 52 0.57 -6.51 -1.32
C CYS A 52 0.52 -5.12 -0.68
N GLY A 53 -0.62 -4.45 -0.75
CA GLY A 53 -0.77 -3.07 -0.29
C GLY A 53 -1.83 -2.92 0.79
N PHE A 54 -1.66 -1.94 1.66
CA PHE A 54 -2.61 -1.53 2.68
C PHE A 54 -2.69 -0.01 2.75
N TYR A 55 -3.91 0.53 2.82
CA TYR A 55 -4.16 1.96 3.01
C TYR A 55 -4.61 2.22 4.44
N ASN A 56 -3.79 2.98 5.17
CA ASN A 56 -4.08 3.52 6.49
C ASN A 56 -4.71 4.88 6.34
N ALA A 57 -6.04 4.94 6.31
CA ALA A 57 -6.75 6.21 6.21
C ALA A 57 -6.70 6.98 7.54
N VAL A 58 -6.46 8.29 7.46
CA VAL A 58 -6.58 9.23 8.58
C VAL A 58 -7.91 9.96 8.45
N GLY A 59 -8.74 9.91 9.50
CA GLY A 59 -10.03 10.63 9.53
C GLY A 59 -11.12 10.11 8.58
N SER A 60 -10.86 9.06 7.79
CA SER A 60 -11.86 8.47 6.88
C SER A 60 -12.73 7.41 7.57
N SER A 61 -14.00 7.35 7.18
CA SER A 61 -14.93 6.30 7.59
C SER A 61 -14.81 5.02 6.74
N ALA A 62 -14.25 5.14 5.53
CA ALA A 62 -14.03 4.03 4.61
C ALA A 62 -12.66 3.37 4.89
N VAL A 63 -12.53 2.72 6.04
CA VAL A 63 -11.27 2.09 6.46
C VAL A 63 -11.08 0.73 5.76
N MET A 64 -9.92 0.56 5.14
CA MET A 64 -9.50 -0.71 4.55
C MET A 64 -9.35 -1.78 5.64
N ARG A 65 -9.99 -2.94 5.47
CA ARG A 65 -10.00 -4.01 6.49
C ARG A 65 -8.95 -5.09 6.28
N ARG A 66 -8.44 -5.20 5.06
CA ARG A 66 -7.53 -6.27 4.63
C ARG A 66 -6.57 -5.76 3.57
N PRO A 67 -5.31 -6.18 3.59
CA PRO A 67 -4.38 -5.93 2.50
C PRO A 67 -4.89 -6.47 1.16
N ILE A 68 -4.62 -5.77 0.07
CA ILE A 68 -4.95 -6.19 -1.30
C ILE A 68 -3.70 -6.74 -1.94
N TRP A 69 -3.82 -7.95 -2.49
CA TRP A 69 -2.82 -8.57 -3.35
C TRP A 69 -3.04 -8.15 -4.79
N PHE A 70 -1.97 -7.79 -5.48
CA PHE A 70 -2.02 -7.39 -6.88
C PHE A 70 -0.73 -7.74 -7.63
N GLN A 71 -0.80 -7.70 -8.96
CA GLN A 71 0.36 -7.73 -9.84
C GLN A 71 0.74 -6.28 -10.16
N SER A 72 2.03 -5.98 -10.12
CA SER A 72 2.56 -4.71 -10.59
C SER A 72 3.53 -4.94 -11.74
N HIS A 73 3.70 -3.97 -12.61
CA HIS A 73 4.71 -4.03 -13.66
C HIS A 73 5.67 -2.86 -13.47
N GLY A 74 6.97 -3.11 -13.58
CA GLY A 74 7.98 -2.05 -13.52
C GLY A 74 8.58 -1.85 -12.13
N ASN A 75 8.78 -0.59 -11.75
CA ASN A 75 9.53 -0.18 -10.56
C ASN A 75 8.60 0.25 -9.40
N GLU A 76 9.20 0.76 -8.34
CA GLU A 76 8.52 1.17 -7.11
C GLU A 76 7.42 2.21 -7.32
N ASN A 77 7.64 3.19 -8.21
CA ASN A 77 6.63 4.19 -8.53
C ASN A 77 5.42 3.57 -9.24
N ASP A 78 5.68 2.61 -10.12
CA ASP A 78 4.61 1.90 -10.84
C ASP A 78 3.77 1.07 -9.86
N VAL A 79 4.40 0.47 -8.85
CA VAL A 79 3.73 -0.26 -7.75
C VAL A 79 2.83 0.66 -6.93
N VAL A 80 3.32 1.84 -6.54
CA VAL A 80 2.54 2.82 -5.78
C VAL A 80 1.35 3.32 -6.60
N GLN A 81 1.58 3.64 -7.89
CA GLN A 81 0.52 4.09 -8.79
C GLN A 81 -0.54 3.01 -9.02
N ALA A 82 -0.14 1.75 -9.21
CA ALA A 82 -1.07 0.63 -9.35
C ALA A 82 -1.93 0.46 -8.09
N PHE A 83 -1.32 0.57 -6.91
CA PHE A 83 -2.07 0.49 -5.65
C PHE A 83 -3.03 1.67 -5.47
N TYR A 84 -2.61 2.90 -5.80
CA TYR A 84 -3.50 4.08 -5.77
C TYR A 84 -4.75 3.84 -6.62
N GLN A 85 -4.63 3.31 -7.84
CA GLN A 85 -5.78 3.01 -8.69
C GLN A 85 -6.76 2.02 -8.03
N LEU A 86 -6.25 0.94 -7.41
CA LEU A 86 -7.08 -0.05 -6.72
C LEU A 86 -7.85 0.56 -5.54
N VAL A 87 -7.17 1.42 -4.77
CA VAL A 87 -7.74 2.09 -3.60
C VAL A 87 -8.77 3.14 -4.03
N ARG A 88 -8.51 3.86 -5.13
CA ARG A 88 -9.44 4.81 -5.75
C ARG A 88 -10.70 4.12 -6.28
N GLU A 89 -10.55 3.03 -7.02
CA GLU A 89 -11.68 2.23 -7.54
C GLU A 89 -12.55 1.66 -6.41
N ALA A 90 -11.94 1.36 -5.26
CA ALA A 90 -12.63 0.93 -4.05
C ALA A 90 -13.28 2.08 -3.25
N GLY A 91 -13.12 3.34 -3.68
CA GLY A 91 -13.73 4.53 -3.05
C GLY A 91 -13.07 4.95 -1.74
N HIS A 92 -11.79 4.59 -1.55
CA HIS A 92 -11.04 4.97 -0.35
C HIS A 92 -10.33 6.33 -0.48
N VAL A 93 -10.02 6.74 -1.71
CA VAL A 93 -9.39 8.01 -2.08
C VAL A 93 -10.02 8.50 -3.39
N ASP A 94 -9.94 9.80 -3.67
CA ASP A 94 -10.47 10.43 -4.88
C ASP A 94 -9.41 10.62 -5.99
#